data_AF-A0A1V5FHC7-F1
#
_entry.id   AF-A0A1V5FHC7-F1
#
_cell.length_a   1.000
_cell.length_b   1.000
_cell.length_c   1.000
_cell.angle_alpha   90.00
_cell.angle_beta   90.00
_cell.angle_gamma   90.00
#
_symmetry.space_group_name_H-M   'P 1'
#
loop_
_entity.id
_entity.type
_entity.pdbx_description
1 polymer ?
#
loop_
_entity_poly.entity_id
_entity_poly.type
_entity_poly.pdbx_seq_one_letter_code
_entity_poly.pdbx_strand_id
1 'polypeptide(L)'
;MRKAARRGFTLVELIIVIVILGILGTIAIPQLISSTKDAEEATLAADLTMLRNSISLYYHQHNSVYPGVVTSDGTGTATDATNNVAAFISQLREYSDKSGRTSAVLDRANFPFGPYLNNGLPENPINGLATVKMLTDSDAIASGEIDGTTGWLYNSTTGEIRSNTTGYLEY
;
A
#
# COMPACT_ATOMS: atom_id res chain seq x y z
N MET A 1 3.86 56.46 40.95
CA MET A 1 3.83 55.22 40.14
C MET A 1 4.40 55.52 38.75
N ARG A 2 5.61 55.05 38.41
CA ARG A 2 6.20 55.26 37.08
C ARG A 2 5.58 54.27 36.09
N LYS A 3 4.82 54.77 35.10
CA LYS A 3 4.31 53.96 33.98
C LYS A 3 5.50 53.53 33.11
N ALA A 4 5.79 52.24 33.06
CA ALA A 4 6.71 51.69 32.08
C ALA A 4 6.12 51.91 30.68
N ALA A 5 6.83 52.64 29.82
CA ALA A 5 6.43 52.82 28.44
C ALA A 5 6.51 51.46 27.72
N ARG A 6 5.34 50.90 27.33
CA ARG A 6 5.30 49.75 26.43
C ARG A 6 5.86 50.20 25.08
N ARG A 7 7.06 49.73 24.75
CA ARG A 7 7.62 49.87 23.40
C ARG A 7 6.79 48.99 22.46
N GLY A 8 6.13 49.60 21.49
CA GLY A 8 5.46 48.88 20.40
C GLY A 8 6.49 48.43 19.36
N PHE A 9 6.18 47.33 18.66
CA PHE A 9 6.98 46.87 17.52
C PHE A 9 7.02 47.94 16.42
N THR A 10 8.19 48.14 15.81
CA THR A 10 8.33 49.03 14.66
C THR A 10 7.94 48.33 13.37
N LEU A 11 7.42 49.09 12.39
CA LEU A 11 7.14 48.57 11.05
C LEU A 11 8.40 47.98 10.39
N VAL A 12 9.57 48.59 10.65
CA VAL A 12 10.85 48.13 10.11
C VAL A 12 11.25 46.77 10.67
N GLU A 13 11.03 46.52 11.97
CA GLU A 13 11.27 45.19 12.55
C GLU A 13 10.38 44.12 11.90
N LEU A 14 9.11 44.43 11.65
CA LEU A 14 8.23 43.47 10.99
C LEU A 14 8.68 43.20 9.54
N ILE A 15 9.11 44.24 8.81
CA ILE A 15 9.59 44.12 7.44
C ILE A 15 10.85 43.25 7.37
N ILE A 16 11.82 43.44 8.27
CA ILE A 16 13.05 42.64 8.28
C ILE A 16 12.71 41.16 8.58
N VAL A 17 11.79 40.90 9.51
CA VAL A 17 11.37 39.52 9.84
C VAL A 17 10.74 38.83 8.63
N ILE A 18 9.82 39.47 7.92
CA ILE A 18 9.20 38.84 6.73
C ILE A 18 10.18 38.66 5.58
N VAL A 19 11.18 39.55 5.42
CA VAL A 19 12.23 39.39 4.42
C VAL A 19 13.11 38.18 4.73
N ILE A 20 13.53 38.04 5.99
CA ILE A 20 14.33 36.88 6.42
C ILE A 20 13.52 35.57 6.28
N LEU A 21 12.26 35.55 6.71
CA LEU A 21 11.37 34.40 6.53
C LEU A 21 11.15 34.06 5.04
N GLY A 22 11.05 35.07 4.18
CA GLY A 22 10.96 34.89 2.73
C GLY A 22 12.19 34.21 2.15
N ILE A 23 13.39 34.65 2.52
CA ILE A 23 14.66 34.05 2.05
C ILE A 23 14.84 32.62 2.57
N LEU A 24 14.50 32.37 3.85
CA LEU A 24 14.56 31.02 4.41
C LEU A 24 13.52 30.08 3.77
N GLY A 25 12.32 30.60 3.49
CA GLY A 25 11.24 29.83 2.88
C GLY A 25 11.58 29.32 1.48
N THR A 26 12.26 30.12 0.65
CA THR A 26 12.63 29.70 -0.71
C THR A 26 13.65 28.55 -0.73
N ILE A 27 14.52 28.45 0.27
CA ILE A 27 15.52 27.38 0.37
C ILE A 27 14.93 26.13 1.04
N ALA A 28 14.14 26.30 2.10
CA ALA A 28 13.65 25.19 2.91
C ALA A 28 12.49 24.40 2.25
N ILE A 29 11.59 25.07 1.54
CA ILE A 29 10.37 24.43 0.98
C ILE A 29 10.71 23.37 -0.09
N PRO A 30 11.58 23.63 -1.09
CA PRO A 30 11.88 22.63 -2.12
C PRO A 30 12.51 21.35 -1.55
N GLN A 31 13.38 21.48 -0.54
CA GLN A 31 14.05 20.36 0.09
C GLN A 31 13.08 19.46 0.87
N LEU A 32 12.08 20.06 1.54
CA LEU A 32 11.08 19.31 2.27
C LEU A 32 10.20 18.45 1.34
N ILE A 33 9.86 18.98 0.16
CA ILE A 33 9.06 18.26 -0.85
C ILE A 33 9.81 17.04 -1.39
N SER A 34 11.10 17.16 -1.71
CA SER A 34 11.90 16.03 -2.18
C SER A 34 12.06 14.93 -1.12
N SER A 35 12.32 15.30 0.13
CA SER A 35 12.48 14.31 1.21
C SER A 35 11.19 13.55 1.52
N THR A 36 10.03 14.16 1.28
CA THR A 36 8.73 13.48 1.44
C THR A 36 8.52 12.45 0.33
N LYS A 37 8.81 12.80 -0.93
CA LYS A 37 8.73 11.88 -2.06
C LYS A 37 9.66 10.67 -1.90
N ASP A 38 10.90 10.90 -1.46
CA ASP A 38 11.86 9.81 -1.21
C ASP A 38 11.37 8.87 -0.09
N ALA A 39 10.73 9.41 0.95
CA ALA A 39 10.15 8.62 2.03
C ALA A 39 8.93 7.81 1.57
N GLU A 40 8.07 8.38 0.72
CA GLU A 40 6.95 7.67 0.08
C GLU A 40 7.46 6.51 -0.78
N GLU A 41 8.47 6.74 -1.62
CA GLU A 41 9.06 5.71 -2.49
C GLU A 41 9.72 4.58 -1.68
N ALA A 42 10.43 4.91 -0.61
CA ALA A 42 11.03 3.92 0.28
C ALA A 42 9.96 3.06 0.98
N THR A 43 8.86 3.69 1.43
CA THR A 43 7.74 2.99 2.05
C THR A 43 7.04 2.08 1.05
N LEU A 44 6.80 2.58 -0.18
CA LEU A 44 6.19 1.80 -1.26
C LEU A 44 7.00 0.54 -1.58
N ALA A 45 8.32 0.67 -1.70
CA ALA A 45 9.20 -0.46 -1.98
C ALA A 45 9.19 -1.50 -0.85
N ALA A 46 9.13 -1.05 0.41
CA ALA A 46 9.03 -1.93 1.57
C ALA A 46 7.70 -2.70 1.59
N ASP A 47 6.59 -2.01 1.34
CA ASP A 47 5.26 -2.62 1.29
C ASP A 47 5.11 -3.60 0.14
N LEU A 48 5.61 -3.26 -1.06
CA LEU A 48 5.64 -4.18 -2.21
C LEU A 48 6.47 -5.44 -1.89
N THR A 49 7.62 -5.29 -1.23
CA THR A 49 8.45 -6.43 -0.83
C THR A 49 7.71 -7.32 0.17
N MET A 50 7.05 -6.73 1.17
CA MET A 50 6.23 -7.46 2.14
C MET A 50 5.10 -8.24 1.45
N LEU A 51 4.37 -7.58 0.54
CA LEU A 51 3.28 -8.20 -0.20
C LEU A 51 3.76 -9.34 -1.11
N ARG A 52 4.85 -9.13 -1.87
CA ARG A 52 5.48 -10.15 -2.72
C ARG A 52 5.89 -11.38 -1.91
N ASN A 53 6.50 -11.18 -0.75
CA ASN A 53 6.91 -12.26 0.14
C ASN A 53 5.71 -13.03 0.68
N SER A 54 4.64 -12.32 1.06
CA SER A 54 3.40 -12.90 1.57
C SER A 54 2.70 -13.75 0.51
N ILE A 55 2.58 -13.22 -0.71
CA ILE A 55 2.01 -13.92 -1.88
C ILE A 55 2.85 -15.17 -2.22
N SER A 56 4.18 -15.03 -2.24
CA SER A 56 5.08 -16.16 -2.54
C SER A 56 4.98 -17.26 -1.48
N LEU A 57 4.90 -16.89 -0.20
CA LEU A 57 4.74 -17.86 0.89
C LEU A 57 3.39 -18.59 0.79
N TYR A 58 2.31 -17.87 0.49
CA TYR A 58 0.99 -18.46 0.23
C TYR A 58 1.09 -19.48 -0.91
N TYR A 59 1.64 -19.08 -2.06
CA TYR A 59 1.76 -19.92 -3.25
C TYR A 59 2.44 -21.26 -2.96
N HIS A 60 3.54 -21.24 -2.18
CA HIS A 60 4.25 -22.46 -1.81
C HIS A 60 3.47 -23.39 -0.87
N GLN A 61 2.54 -22.85 -0.09
CA GLN A 61 1.71 -23.63 0.85
C GLN A 61 0.41 -24.15 0.21
N HIS A 62 0.00 -23.58 -0.92
CA HIS A 62 -1.30 -23.79 -1.56
C HIS A 62 -1.18 -24.39 -2.96
N ASN A 63 -0.45 -25.50 -3.11
CA ASN A 63 -0.34 -26.24 -4.37
C ASN A 63 0.12 -25.42 -5.58
N SER A 64 0.97 -24.40 -5.38
CA SER A 64 1.38 -23.51 -6.47
C SER A 64 0.21 -22.76 -7.10
N VAL A 65 -0.80 -22.43 -6.30
CA VAL A 65 -1.93 -21.59 -6.68
C VAL A 65 -1.79 -20.27 -5.94
N TYR A 66 -1.84 -19.18 -6.71
CA TYR A 66 -1.78 -17.83 -6.17
C TYR A 66 -3.07 -17.44 -5.43
N PRO A 67 -2.99 -16.55 -4.43
CA PRO A 67 -4.17 -16.07 -3.73
C PRO A 67 -5.13 -15.36 -4.69
N GLY A 68 -6.44 -15.49 -4.45
CA GLY A 68 -7.50 -14.94 -5.28
C GLY A 68 -7.98 -15.84 -6.42
N VAL A 69 -7.19 -16.85 -6.85
CA VAL A 69 -7.60 -17.78 -7.91
C VAL A 69 -8.75 -18.69 -7.47
N VAL A 70 -8.69 -19.19 -6.23
CA VAL A 70 -9.73 -20.03 -5.63
C VAL A 70 -10.58 -19.22 -4.67
N THR A 71 -11.87 -19.53 -4.57
CA THR A 71 -12.80 -18.91 -3.64
C THR A 71 -12.33 -19.08 -2.19
N SER A 72 -12.74 -18.16 -1.30
CA SER A 72 -12.34 -18.19 0.12
C SER A 72 -12.86 -19.42 0.89
N ASP A 73 -13.81 -20.17 0.33
CA ASP A 73 -14.30 -21.44 0.85
C ASP A 73 -13.50 -22.66 0.34
N GLY A 74 -12.55 -22.47 -0.58
CA GLY A 74 -11.70 -23.51 -1.15
C GLY A 74 -12.41 -24.49 -2.09
N THR A 75 -13.63 -24.18 -2.55
CA THR A 75 -14.47 -25.13 -3.31
C THR A 75 -14.47 -24.92 -4.83
N GLY A 76 -13.95 -23.80 -5.34
CA GLY A 76 -13.92 -23.51 -6.77
C GLY A 76 -13.02 -22.35 -7.16
N THR A 77 -12.99 -22.05 -8.46
CA THR A 77 -12.29 -20.88 -9.02
C THR A 77 -13.13 -19.62 -8.80
N ALA A 78 -12.51 -18.53 -8.35
CA ALA A 78 -13.18 -17.25 -8.22
C ALA A 78 -13.35 -16.60 -9.60
N THR A 79 -14.55 -16.63 -10.17
CA THR A 79 -14.80 -16.19 -11.55
C THR A 79 -15.16 -14.70 -11.68
N ASP A 80 -15.61 -14.06 -10.61
CA ASP A 80 -16.05 -12.66 -10.62
C ASP A 80 -15.08 -11.77 -9.83
N ALA A 81 -14.88 -10.53 -10.29
CA ALA A 81 -13.94 -9.57 -9.70
C ALA A 81 -14.14 -9.39 -8.18
N THR A 82 -15.39 -9.31 -7.71
CA THR A 82 -15.70 -9.17 -6.27
C THR A 82 -15.24 -10.37 -5.46
N ASN A 83 -15.50 -11.59 -5.96
CA ASN A 83 -15.14 -12.82 -5.27
C ASN A 83 -13.62 -13.04 -5.29
N ASN A 84 -12.96 -12.66 -6.38
CA ASN A 84 -11.51 -12.78 -6.54
C ASN A 84 -10.77 -11.86 -5.55
N VAL A 85 -11.21 -10.61 -5.42
CA VAL A 85 -10.70 -9.65 -4.41
C VAL A 85 -10.97 -10.15 -2.98
N ALA A 86 -12.19 -10.61 -2.70
CA ALA A 86 -12.55 -11.10 -1.37
C ALA A 86 -11.73 -12.34 -0.98
N ALA A 87 -11.53 -13.27 -1.91
CA ALA A 87 -10.69 -14.44 -1.71
C ALA A 87 -9.23 -14.06 -1.46
N PHE A 88 -8.65 -13.19 -2.29
CA PHE A 88 -7.29 -12.69 -2.12
C PHE A 88 -7.06 -12.08 -0.73
N ILE A 89 -7.95 -11.18 -0.29
CA ILE A 89 -7.83 -10.53 1.03
C ILE A 89 -7.97 -11.56 2.15
N SER A 90 -8.96 -12.46 2.08
CA SER A 90 -9.21 -13.44 3.13
C SER A 90 -8.05 -14.44 3.24
N GLN A 91 -7.52 -14.90 2.11
CA GLN A 91 -6.42 -15.86 2.05
C GLN A 91 -5.09 -15.30 2.58
N LEU A 92 -4.85 -13.99 2.43
CA LEU A 92 -3.67 -13.35 2.99
C LEU A 92 -3.84 -12.94 4.46
N ARG A 93 -5.05 -12.61 4.90
CA ARG A 93 -5.33 -12.08 6.25
C ARG A 93 -5.74 -13.15 7.27
N GLU A 94 -6.29 -14.27 6.83
CA GLU A 94 -6.86 -15.30 7.70
C GLU A 94 -6.02 -16.58 7.67
N TYR A 95 -6.38 -17.56 8.53
CA TYR A 95 -5.78 -18.88 8.47
C TYR A 95 -6.35 -19.66 7.29
N SER A 96 -5.55 -20.53 6.67
CA SER A 96 -5.99 -21.30 5.52
C SER A 96 -5.54 -22.76 5.51
N ASP A 97 -6.27 -23.57 4.74
CA ASP A 97 -5.91 -24.95 4.42
C ASP A 97 -5.19 -25.04 3.08
N LYS A 98 -4.69 -26.23 2.73
CA LYS A 98 -3.94 -26.46 1.48
C LYS A 98 -4.74 -26.13 0.19
N SER A 99 -6.07 -26.07 0.27
CA SER A 99 -6.96 -25.76 -0.84
C SER A 99 -7.33 -24.27 -0.91
N GLY A 100 -6.88 -23.46 0.04
CA GLY A 100 -7.16 -22.03 0.09
C GLY A 100 -8.48 -21.67 0.78
N ARG A 101 -9.09 -22.62 1.48
CA ARG A 101 -10.24 -22.34 2.36
C ARG A 101 -9.76 -21.58 3.58
N THR A 102 -10.49 -20.54 3.95
CA THR A 102 -10.11 -19.59 5.01
C THR A 102 -10.91 -19.78 6.29
N SER A 103 -10.30 -19.41 7.42
CA SER A 103 -10.90 -19.38 8.74
C SER A 103 -10.32 -18.23 9.56
N ALA A 104 -11.20 -17.40 10.13
CA ALA A 104 -10.81 -16.36 11.08
C ALA A 104 -10.27 -16.91 12.41
N VAL A 105 -10.51 -18.19 12.71
CA VAL A 105 -10.09 -18.85 13.95
C VAL A 105 -8.97 -19.85 13.65
N LEU A 106 -7.92 -19.81 14.47
CA LEU A 106 -6.82 -20.76 14.39
C LEU A 106 -7.29 -22.17 14.75
N ASP A 107 -7.18 -23.07 13.79
CA ASP A 107 -7.34 -24.51 13.99
C ASP A 107 -6.19 -25.22 13.27
N ARG A 108 -5.21 -25.71 14.05
CA ARG A 108 -4.00 -26.34 13.50
C ARG A 108 -4.27 -27.65 12.75
N ALA A 109 -5.42 -28.28 12.97
CA ALA A 109 -5.75 -29.53 12.28
C ALA A 109 -6.32 -29.27 10.88
N ASN A 110 -7.14 -28.23 10.73
CA ASN A 110 -7.84 -27.94 9.48
C ASN A 110 -7.25 -26.74 8.73
N PHE A 111 -6.80 -25.70 9.43
CA PHE A 111 -6.27 -24.43 8.88
C PHE A 111 -4.87 -24.12 9.43
N PRO A 112 -3.84 -24.91 9.06
CA PRO A 112 -2.50 -24.77 9.64
C PRO A 112 -1.69 -23.57 9.11
N PHE A 113 -2.08 -22.97 7.98
CA PHE A 113 -1.32 -21.93 7.28
C PHE A 113 -1.83 -20.53 7.58
N GLY A 114 -0.99 -19.51 7.33
CA GLY A 114 -1.32 -18.10 7.57
C GLY A 114 -1.44 -17.71 9.06
N PRO A 115 -1.92 -16.49 9.34
CA PRO A 115 -2.10 -15.40 8.39
C PRO A 115 -0.76 -14.90 7.84
N TYR A 116 -0.78 -14.34 6.64
CA TYR A 116 0.41 -13.81 5.97
C TYR A 116 0.56 -12.31 6.19
N LEU A 117 -0.58 -11.62 6.36
CA LEU A 117 -0.67 -10.21 6.67
C LEU A 117 -1.39 -10.02 8.01
N ASN A 118 -0.74 -9.32 8.94
CA ASN A 118 -1.30 -9.11 10.28
C ASN A 118 -2.39 -8.02 10.31
N ASN A 119 -2.29 -7.00 9.45
CA ASN A 119 -3.17 -5.82 9.46
C ASN A 119 -3.94 -5.63 8.14
N GLY A 120 -4.07 -6.68 7.33
CA GLY A 120 -4.64 -6.58 5.98
C GLY A 120 -3.65 -5.92 4.99
N LEU A 121 -4.18 -5.41 3.88
CA LEU A 121 -3.37 -4.72 2.88
C LEU A 121 -2.89 -3.37 3.44
N PRO A 122 -1.60 -3.03 3.27
CA PRO A 122 -1.09 -1.71 3.63
C PRO A 122 -1.74 -0.65 2.72
N GLU A 123 -1.87 0.56 3.26
CA GLU A 123 -2.22 1.73 2.46
C GLU A 123 -1.07 2.06 1.53
N ASN A 124 -1.37 2.27 0.25
CA ASN A 124 -0.36 2.76 -0.68
C ASN A 124 0.03 4.19 -0.27
N PRO A 125 1.31 4.46 0.02
CA PRO A 125 1.77 5.75 0.54
C PRO A 125 1.56 6.92 -0.44
N ILE A 126 1.31 6.66 -1.72
CA ILE A 126 1.15 7.69 -2.75
C ILE A 126 -0.33 8.14 -2.87
N ASN A 127 -1.28 7.20 -2.83
CA ASN A 127 -2.70 7.52 -3.03
C ASN A 127 -3.58 7.27 -1.79
N GLY A 128 -3.03 6.72 -0.71
CA GLY A 128 -3.71 6.46 0.56
C GLY A 128 -4.75 5.35 0.50
N LEU A 129 -4.74 4.51 -0.54
CA LEU A 129 -5.73 3.45 -0.72
C LEU A 129 -5.15 2.08 -0.32
N ALA A 130 -5.89 1.32 0.49
CA ALA A 130 -5.57 -0.06 0.86
C ALA A 130 -6.35 -1.11 0.02
N THR A 131 -6.77 -0.74 -1.19
CA THR A 131 -7.59 -1.57 -2.07
C THR A 131 -6.75 -2.19 -3.19
N VAL A 132 -7.23 -3.29 -3.78
CA VAL A 132 -6.54 -4.00 -4.86
C VAL A 132 -7.48 -4.17 -6.07
N LYS A 133 -6.93 -4.00 -7.27
CA LYS A 133 -7.56 -4.38 -8.54
C LYS A 133 -6.92 -5.69 -8.99
N MET A 134 -7.76 -6.70 -9.21
CA MET A 134 -7.32 -8.03 -9.63
C MET A 134 -7.31 -8.12 -11.15
N LEU A 135 -6.24 -8.65 -11.70
CA LEU A 135 -6.06 -8.98 -13.11
C LEU A 135 -5.91 -10.49 -13.25
N THR A 136 -6.45 -11.05 -14.33
CA THR A 136 -6.44 -12.50 -14.58
C THR A 136 -5.68 -12.89 -15.83
N ASP A 137 -5.06 -11.92 -16.51
CA ASP A 137 -4.34 -12.13 -17.75
C ASP A 137 -3.07 -12.98 -17.52
N SER A 138 -2.69 -13.77 -18.52
CA SER A 138 -1.45 -14.56 -18.45
C SER A 138 -0.18 -13.71 -18.61
N ASP A 139 -0.34 -12.46 -19.03
CA ASP A 139 0.74 -11.52 -19.29
C ASP A 139 1.07 -10.68 -18.05
N ALA A 140 2.24 -10.06 -18.07
CA ALA A 140 2.64 -9.10 -17.04
C ALA A 140 1.67 -7.92 -16.98
N ILE A 141 1.57 -7.27 -15.81
CA ILE A 141 0.70 -6.12 -15.61
C ILE A 141 1.15 -4.97 -16.52
N ALA A 142 0.31 -4.65 -17.52
CA ALA A 142 0.60 -3.59 -18.49
C ALA A 142 0.49 -2.20 -17.85
N SER A 143 1.27 -1.23 -18.36
CA SER A 143 1.20 0.17 -17.89
C SER A 143 -0.17 0.82 -18.12
N GLY A 144 -0.94 0.34 -19.10
CA GLY A 144 -2.31 0.78 -19.36
C GLY A 144 -3.33 0.39 -18.27
N GLU A 145 -2.98 -0.53 -17.37
CA GLU A 145 -3.83 -0.92 -16.25
C GLU A 145 -3.78 0.06 -15.07
N ILE A 146 -2.80 0.97 -15.09
CA ILE A 146 -2.61 1.98 -14.06
C ILE A 146 -3.66 3.09 -14.24
N ASP A 147 -4.64 3.10 -13.36
CA ASP A 147 -5.78 4.03 -13.38
C ASP A 147 -5.91 4.88 -12.09
N GLY A 148 -5.14 4.57 -11.05
CA GLY A 148 -5.17 5.30 -9.78
C GLY A 148 -6.40 5.06 -8.90
N THR A 149 -7.30 4.16 -9.30
CA THR A 149 -8.58 3.92 -8.60
C THR A 149 -8.46 2.99 -7.39
N THR A 150 -7.39 2.20 -7.33
CA THR A 150 -7.05 1.32 -6.21
C THR A 150 -5.65 1.62 -5.69
N GLY A 151 -5.27 1.06 -4.54
CA GLY A 151 -3.89 1.14 -4.06
C GLY A 151 -2.94 0.26 -4.88
N TRP A 152 -3.37 -0.96 -5.17
CA TRP A 152 -2.52 -2.01 -5.72
C TRP A 152 -3.14 -2.62 -6.99
N LEU A 153 -2.28 -3.04 -7.92
CA LEU A 153 -2.61 -3.93 -9.03
C LEU A 153 -2.02 -5.29 -8.72
N TYR A 154 -2.82 -6.35 -8.80
CA TYR A 154 -2.36 -7.71 -8.57
C TYR A 154 -2.85 -8.63 -9.69
N ASN A 155 -1.96 -9.44 -10.24
CA ASN A 155 -2.31 -10.46 -11.23
C ASN A 155 -2.32 -11.84 -10.55
N SER A 156 -3.50 -12.45 -10.47
CA SER A 156 -3.68 -13.76 -9.83
C SER A 156 -3.12 -14.93 -10.65
N THR A 157 -2.86 -14.73 -11.94
CA THR A 157 -2.31 -15.75 -12.83
C THR A 157 -0.78 -15.77 -12.77
N THR A 158 -0.14 -14.59 -12.76
CA THR A 158 1.33 -14.47 -12.73
C THR A 158 1.90 -14.33 -11.33
N GLY A 159 1.10 -13.89 -10.36
CA GLY A 159 1.52 -13.55 -8.99
C GLY A 159 2.16 -12.17 -8.86
N GLU A 160 2.18 -11.39 -9.93
CA GLU A 160 2.77 -10.06 -9.96
C GLU A 160 1.92 -9.06 -9.15
N ILE A 161 2.58 -8.23 -8.33
CA ILE A 161 1.94 -7.11 -7.63
C ILE A 161 2.71 -5.81 -7.88
N ARG A 162 1.97 -4.74 -8.19
CA ARG A 162 2.47 -3.40 -8.52
C ARG A 162 1.64 -2.32 -7.84
N SER A 163 2.21 -1.13 -7.72
CA SER A 163 1.47 0.08 -7.33
C SER A 163 0.52 0.50 -8.45
N ASN A 164 -0.73 0.87 -8.12
CA ASN A 164 -1.66 1.46 -9.07
C ASN A 164 -1.49 3.00 -9.12
N THR A 165 -0.28 3.48 -9.40
CA THR A 165 0.03 4.92 -9.41
C THR A 165 1.00 5.28 -10.53
N THR A 166 0.74 6.37 -11.24
CA THR A 166 1.61 6.86 -12.33
C THR A 166 2.76 7.71 -11.78
N GLY A 167 3.94 7.66 -12.42
CA GLY A 167 5.04 8.61 -12.15
C GLY A 167 5.90 8.29 -10.93
N TYR A 168 5.76 7.09 -10.37
CA TYR A 168 6.60 6.52 -9.32
C TYR A 168 7.18 5.20 -9.81
N LEU A 169 8.27 4.73 -9.18
CA LEU A 169 9.07 3.61 -9.68
C LEU A 169 8.21 2.39 -10.02
N GLU A 170 8.25 2.01 -11.30
CA GLU A 170 7.61 0.82 -11.86
C GLU A 170 8.45 -0.42 -11.53
N TYR A 171 8.35 -0.92 -10.29
CA TYR A 171 8.98 -2.19 -9.88
C TYR A 171 8.02 -3.36 -9.89
#